data_AF-A0A368G2F5-F1
#
_entry.id   AF-A0A368G2F5-F1
#
_cell.length_a   1.000
_cell.length_b   1.000
_cell.length_c   1.000
_cell.angle_alpha   90.00
_cell.angle_beta   90.00
_cell.angle_gamma   90.00
#
_symmetry.space_group_name_H-M   'P 1'
#
loop_
_entity.id
_entity.type
_entity.pdbx_description
1 polymer ?
#
loop_
_entity_poly.entity_id
_entity_poly.type
_entity_poly.pdbx_seq_one_letter_code
_entity_poly.pdbx_strand_id
1 'polypeptide(L)'
;MVELYASVITGFEGVSSEEVATTFASDPIRGRGYVRFRLDPSKIPEALHLRSVDNLFAVLYDYELEGLTTASQEEALKKIKGEISRINWKTAIECWQIACGKQVPGGVETVKDALRSSMTIREQDEHTKGD
;
A
#
# COMPACT_ATOMS: atom_id res chain seq x y z
N MET A 1 -11.19 7.42 0.87
CA MET A 1 -10.81 6.98 -0.48
C MET A 1 -9.45 6.32 -0.42
N VAL A 2 -9.31 5.13 -1.01
CA VAL A 2 -8.05 4.43 -1.23
C VAL A 2 -7.83 4.30 -2.73
N GLU A 3 -6.57 4.37 -3.15
CA GLU A 3 -6.21 4.09 -4.53
C GLU A 3 -5.79 2.64 -4.68
N LEU A 4 -6.37 1.97 -5.66
CA LEU A 4 -6.05 0.60 -6.00
C LEU A 4 -5.30 0.56 -7.32
N TYR A 5 -4.33 -0.34 -7.39
CA TYR A 5 -3.62 -0.73 -8.59
C TYR A 5 -4.05 -2.16 -8.91
N ALA A 6 -4.60 -2.38 -10.09
CA ALA A 6 -4.93 -3.69 -10.61
C ALA A 6 -3.94 -4.08 -11.70
N SER A 7 -3.26 -5.22 -11.55
CA SER A 7 -2.49 -5.79 -12.65
C SER A 7 -3.42 -6.47 -13.64
N VAL A 8 -3.15 -6.29 -14.93
CA VAL A 8 -3.98 -6.80 -16.02
C VAL A 8 -3.09 -7.39 -17.11
N ILE A 9 -3.53 -8.47 -17.73
CA ILE A 9 -2.90 -9.01 -18.94
C ILE A 9 -2.83 -7.90 -20.01
N THR A 10 -1.63 -7.64 -20.53
CA THR A 10 -1.44 -6.63 -21.58
C THR A 10 -2.35 -6.88 -22.78
N GLY A 11 -3.05 -5.85 -23.25
CA GLY A 11 -4.07 -5.92 -24.29
C GLY A 11 -5.51 -5.95 -23.75
N PHE A 12 -5.72 -6.24 -22.46
CA PHE A 12 -7.03 -6.27 -21.81
C PHE A 12 -7.32 -5.06 -20.92
N GLU A 13 -6.46 -4.03 -20.95
CA GLU A 13 -6.62 -2.86 -20.08
C GLU A 13 -7.88 -2.06 -20.41
N GLY A 14 -8.33 -2.09 -21.68
CA GLY A 14 -9.60 -1.47 -22.09
C GLY A 14 -10.80 -2.13 -21.42
N VAL A 15 -10.88 -3.46 -21.46
CA VAL A 15 -11.96 -4.24 -20.83
C VAL A 15 -11.95 -4.03 -19.32
N SER A 16 -10.77 -4.03 -18.70
CA SER A 16 -10.65 -3.83 -17.26
C SER A 16 -11.00 -2.43 -16.80
N SER A 17 -10.61 -1.44 -17.59
CA SER A 17 -11.01 -0.05 -17.37
C SER A 17 -12.53 0.10 -17.43
N GLU A 18 -13.21 -0.57 -18.37
CA GLU A 18 -14.67 -0.53 -18.50
C GLU A 18 -15.39 -1.25 -17.36
N GLU A 19 -14.90 -2.43 -16.93
CA GLU A 19 -15.44 -3.16 -15.78
C GLU A 19 -15.38 -2.29 -14.51
N VAL A 20 -14.23 -1.67 -14.26
CA VAL A 20 -14.01 -0.79 -13.10
C VAL A 20 -14.90 0.46 -13.16
N ALA A 21 -14.97 1.12 -14.32
CA ALA A 21 -15.79 2.31 -14.50
C ALA A 21 -17.29 2.01 -14.28
N THR A 22 -17.77 0.88 -14.80
CA THR A 22 -19.17 0.46 -14.68
C THR A 22 -19.52 0.02 -13.26
N THR A 23 -18.63 -0.75 -12.61
CA THR A 23 -18.88 -1.29 -11.27
C THR A 23 -18.84 -0.21 -10.19
N PHE A 24 -17.90 0.72 -10.29
CA PHE A 24 -17.63 1.69 -9.22
C PHE A 24 -18.00 3.14 -9.58
N ALA A 25 -18.56 3.39 -10.77
CA ALA A 25 -18.80 4.74 -11.29
C ALA A 25 -17.54 5.63 -11.14
N SER A 26 -16.38 5.06 -11.44
CA SER A 26 -15.07 5.69 -11.28
C SER A 26 -14.43 6.00 -12.64
N ASP A 27 -13.43 6.87 -12.65
CA ASP A 27 -12.62 7.19 -13.84
C ASP A 27 -11.24 6.53 -13.72
N PRO A 28 -11.08 5.26 -14.14
CA PRO A 28 -9.82 4.54 -14.03
C PRO A 28 -8.74 5.06 -15.00
N ILE A 29 -7.51 5.16 -14.49
CA ILE A 29 -6.32 5.43 -15.28
C ILE A 29 -5.73 4.09 -15.73
N ARG A 30 -5.55 3.91 -17.03
CA ARG A 30 -4.90 2.71 -17.59
C ARG A 30 -3.48 2.99 -18.06
N GLY A 31 -2.61 2.01 -17.88
CA GLY A 31 -1.28 1.98 -18.48
C GLY A 31 -0.94 0.57 -18.93
N ARG A 32 0.27 0.34 -19.44
CA ARG A 32 0.64 -0.98 -19.95
C ARG A 32 0.61 -2.02 -18.82
N GLY A 33 -0.29 -2.99 -18.94
CA GLY A 33 -0.47 -4.09 -17.98
C GLY A 33 -1.15 -3.70 -16.67
N TYR A 34 -1.80 -2.53 -16.58
CA TYR A 34 -2.47 -2.14 -15.34
C TYR A 34 -3.64 -1.16 -15.51
N VAL A 35 -4.47 -1.12 -14.47
CA VAL A 35 -5.51 -0.11 -14.25
C VAL A 35 -5.41 0.41 -12.81
N ARG A 36 -5.42 1.74 -12.62
CA ARG A 36 -5.46 2.42 -11.33
C ARG A 36 -6.78 3.15 -11.15
N PHE A 37 -7.37 3.06 -9.97
CA PHE A 37 -8.66 3.69 -9.67
C PHE A 37 -8.80 3.95 -8.17
N ARG A 38 -9.70 4.86 -7.82
CA ARG A 38 -9.96 5.22 -6.42
C ARG A 38 -11.36 4.79 -6.02
N LEU A 39 -11.49 4.27 -4.81
CA LEU A 39 -12.78 3.87 -4.23
C LEU A 39 -12.83 4.06 -2.73
N ASP A 40 -14.03 3.98 -2.17
CA ASP A 40 -14.23 3.93 -0.73
C ASP A 40 -13.77 2.55 -0.19
N PRO A 41 -12.92 2.47 0.85
CA PRO A 41 -12.45 1.20 1.39
C PRO A 41 -13.55 0.17 1.68
N SER A 42 -14.76 0.61 2.03
CA SER A 42 -15.92 -0.29 2.22
C SER A 42 -16.31 -1.11 0.98
N LYS A 43 -15.90 -0.66 -0.21
CA LYS A 43 -16.11 -1.32 -1.51
C LYS A 43 -14.98 -2.26 -1.92
N ILE A 44 -13.91 -2.39 -1.13
CA ILE A 44 -12.82 -3.34 -1.38
C ILE A 44 -13.33 -4.79 -1.59
N PRO A 45 -14.28 -5.31 -0.79
CA PRO A 45 -14.77 -6.67 -1.01
C PRO A 45 -15.42 -6.84 -2.38
N GLU A 46 -16.12 -5.83 -2.89
CA GLU A 46 -16.69 -5.81 -4.24
C GLU A 46 -15.59 -5.77 -5.31
N ALA A 47 -14.53 -4.97 -5.10
CA ALA A 47 -13.38 -4.89 -6.00
C ALA A 47 -12.59 -6.20 -6.11
N LEU A 48 -12.57 -7.03 -5.06
CA LEU A 48 -11.98 -8.37 -5.10
C LEU A 48 -12.75 -9.36 -6.01
N HIS A 49 -13.95 -9.00 -6.47
CA HIS A 49 -14.76 -9.83 -7.39
C HIS A 49 -14.67 -9.36 -8.85
N LEU A 50 -13.87 -8.34 -9.15
CA LEU A 50 -13.55 -7.97 -10.54
C LEU A 50 -12.94 -9.17 -11.27
N ARG A 51 -13.36 -9.40 -12.51
CA ARG A 51 -13.02 -10.62 -13.26
C ARG A 51 -11.98 -10.39 -14.34
N SER A 52 -11.79 -9.15 -14.78
CA SER A 52 -10.85 -8.85 -15.84
C SER A 52 -9.43 -8.53 -15.34
N VAL A 53 -9.24 -8.46 -14.01
CA VAL A 53 -7.97 -8.13 -13.36
C VAL A 53 -7.34 -9.37 -12.74
N ASP A 54 -6.01 -9.43 -12.70
CA ASP A 54 -5.28 -10.57 -12.14
C ASP A 54 -5.02 -10.43 -10.64
N ASN A 55 -4.54 -9.25 -10.22
CA ASN A 55 -4.22 -8.94 -8.83
C ASN A 55 -4.64 -7.51 -8.50
N LEU A 56 -4.95 -7.27 -7.23
CA LEU A 56 -5.37 -5.97 -6.71
C LEU A 56 -4.46 -5.57 -5.55
N PHE A 57 -3.91 -4.36 -5.62
CA PHE A 57 -3.00 -3.80 -4.63
C PHE A 57 -3.53 -2.47 -4.13
N ALA A 58 -3.54 -2.25 -2.81
CA ALA A 58 -3.76 -0.93 -2.24
C ALA A 58 -2.47 -0.11 -2.34
N VAL A 59 -2.52 1.03 -3.01
CA VAL A 59 -1.38 1.93 -3.13
C VAL A 59 -1.32 2.81 -1.88
N LEU A 60 -0.27 2.61 -1.09
CA LEU A 60 -0.05 3.32 0.18
C LEU A 60 1.03 4.39 0.08
N TYR A 61 1.87 4.30 -0.94
CA TYR A 61 3.03 5.14 -1.21
C TYR A 61 3.41 5.00 -2.68
N ASP A 62 3.48 6.11 -3.43
CA ASP A 62 3.85 6.10 -4.86
C ASP A 62 4.87 7.19 -5.28
N TYR A 63 5.57 7.78 -4.31
CA TYR A 63 6.55 8.84 -4.59
C TYR A 63 7.87 8.29 -5.13
N GLU A 64 8.47 9.04 -6.06
CA GLU A 64 9.83 8.79 -6.50
C GLU A 64 10.83 9.14 -5.40
N LEU A 65 11.75 8.21 -5.15
CA LEU A 65 12.83 8.40 -4.19
C LEU A 65 14.08 8.89 -4.91
N GLU A 66 14.32 10.19 -4.81
CA GLU A 66 15.44 10.84 -5.48
C GLU A 66 16.81 10.32 -5.00
N GLY A 67 17.70 10.12 -5.97
CA GLY A 67 19.08 9.73 -5.72
C GLY A 67 19.24 8.34 -5.11
N LEU A 68 18.30 7.42 -5.35
CA LEU A 68 18.51 5.98 -5.11
C LEU A 68 19.44 5.35 -6.15
N THR A 69 19.34 5.78 -7.41
CA THR A 69 20.12 5.22 -8.52
C THR A 69 21.61 5.57 -8.46
N THR A 70 21.96 6.63 -7.71
CA THR A 70 23.33 7.13 -7.56
C THR A 70 23.93 6.89 -6.19
N ALA A 71 23.14 6.40 -5.22
CA ALA A 71 23.59 6.14 -3.86
C ALA A 71 24.33 4.80 -3.76
N SER A 72 25.23 4.69 -2.78
CA SER A 72 25.76 3.38 -2.39
C SER A 72 24.65 2.48 -1.85
N GLN A 73 24.87 1.16 -1.83
CA GLN A 73 23.89 0.20 -1.33
C GLN A 73 23.44 0.51 0.12
N GLU A 74 24.38 0.90 0.97
CA GLU A 74 24.09 1.19 2.38
C GLU A 74 23.26 2.47 2.53
N GLU A 75 23.60 3.53 1.80
CA GLU A 75 22.84 4.78 1.78
C GLU A 75 21.45 4.59 1.19
N ALA A 76 21.31 3.79 0.12
CA ALA A 76 20.03 3.46 -0.49
C ALA A 76 19.12 2.72 0.51
N LEU A 77 19.66 1.74 1.22
CA LEU A 77 18.93 1.03 2.27
C LEU A 77 18.52 1.97 3.41
N LYS A 78 19.40 2.88 3.84
CA LYS A 78 19.09 3.87 4.87
C LYS A 78 17.96 4.81 4.43
N LYS A 79 17.99 5.28 3.18
CA LYS A 79 16.93 6.10 2.58
C LYS A 79 15.59 5.35 2.56
N ILE A 80 15.56 4.13 2.00
CA ILE A 80 14.33 3.31 1.93
C ILE A 80 13.75 3.08 3.32
N LYS A 81 14.61 2.74 4.31
CA LYS A 81 14.18 2.56 5.71
C LYS A 81 13.54 3.83 6.30
N GLY A 82 14.09 5.00 5.99
CA GLY A 82 13.52 6.27 6.44
C GLY A 82 12.09 6.50 5.95
N GLU A 83 11.79 6.06 4.73
CA GLU A 83 10.45 6.24 4.12
C GLU A 83 9.39 5.28 4.65
N ILE A 84 9.77 4.14 5.24
CA ILE A 84 8.82 3.17 5.84
C ILE A 84 7.91 3.87 6.85
N SER A 85 8.45 4.86 7.58
CA SER A 85 7.68 5.66 8.55
C SER A 85 6.60 6.53 7.92
N ARG A 86 6.73 6.88 6.64
CA ARG A 86 5.79 7.74 5.90
C ARG A 86 4.63 6.98 5.28
N ILE A 87 4.71 5.66 5.22
CA ILE A 87 3.62 4.81 4.73
C ILE A 87 2.41 4.97 5.66
N ASN A 88 1.22 5.14 5.09
CA ASN A 88 0.00 5.18 5.87
C ASN A 88 -0.42 3.76 6.32
N TRP A 89 0.26 3.26 7.34
CA TRP A 89 0.02 1.93 7.92
C TRP A 89 -1.39 1.75 8.46
N LYS A 90 -2.04 2.84 8.89
CA LYS A 90 -3.44 2.81 9.33
C LYS A 90 -4.34 2.38 8.17
N THR A 91 -4.25 3.06 7.04
CA THR A 91 -5.00 2.69 5.82
C THR A 91 -4.65 1.28 5.36
N ALA A 92 -3.38 0.88 5.44
CA ALA A 92 -2.94 -0.47 5.07
C ALA A 92 -3.68 -1.56 5.86
N ILE A 93 -3.70 -1.40 7.18
CA ILE A 93 -4.35 -2.33 8.11
C ILE A 93 -5.87 -2.32 7.88
N GLU A 94 -6.49 -1.14 7.77
CA GLU A 94 -7.93 -1.00 7.52
C GLU A 94 -8.35 -1.71 6.23
N CYS A 95 -7.63 -1.49 5.13
CA CYS A 95 -7.88 -2.17 3.86
C CYS A 95 -7.75 -3.69 4.00
N TRP A 96 -6.73 -4.18 4.70
CA TRP A 96 -6.53 -5.61 4.94
C TRP A 96 -7.66 -6.22 5.78
N GLN A 97 -8.07 -5.55 6.85
CA GLN A 97 -9.17 -6.00 7.72
C GLN A 97 -10.48 -6.11 6.94
N ILE A 98 -10.78 -5.10 6.12
CA ILE A 98 -11.97 -5.10 5.25
C ILE A 98 -11.88 -6.23 4.23
N ALA A 99 -10.75 -6.37 3.54
CA ALA A 99 -10.55 -7.41 2.53
C ALA A 99 -10.69 -8.83 3.10
N CYS A 100 -10.18 -9.05 4.32
CA CYS A 100 -10.19 -10.36 4.96
C CYS A 100 -11.43 -10.62 5.84
N GLY A 101 -12.26 -9.61 6.10
CA GLY A 101 -13.36 -9.68 7.07
C GLY A 101 -12.90 -10.01 8.50
N LYS A 102 -11.64 -9.71 8.84
CA LYS A 102 -11.00 -10.06 10.12
C LYS A 102 -10.55 -8.81 10.84
N GLN A 103 -10.59 -8.85 12.17
CA GLN A 103 -9.90 -7.85 12.98
C GLN A 103 -8.47 -8.29 13.27
N VAL A 104 -7.52 -7.34 13.29
CA VAL A 104 -6.15 -7.63 13.68
C VAL A 104 -6.17 -8.14 15.13
N PRO A 105 -5.51 -9.28 15.44
CA PRO A 105 -5.39 -9.75 16.81
C PRO A 105 -4.79 -8.65 17.70
N GLY A 106 -5.51 -8.26 18.76
CA GLY A 106 -5.14 -7.16 19.66
C GLY A 106 -5.72 -5.78 19.29
N GLY A 107 -6.32 -5.60 18.11
CA GLY A 107 -6.85 -4.30 17.68
C GLY A 107 -5.77 -3.31 17.23
N VAL A 108 -6.20 -2.27 16.50
CA VAL A 108 -5.31 -1.29 15.85
C VAL A 108 -4.42 -0.56 16.87
N GLU A 109 -4.92 -0.31 18.08
CA GLU A 109 -4.15 0.37 19.13
C GLU A 109 -3.02 -0.50 19.68
N THR A 110 -3.23 -1.81 19.88
CA THR A 110 -2.16 -2.70 20.36
C THR A 110 -1.03 -2.85 19.33
N VAL A 111 -1.35 -2.84 18.03
CA VAL A 111 -0.32 -2.84 16.97
C VAL A 111 0.41 -1.51 16.90
N LYS A 112 -0.30 -0.38 17.08
CA LYS A 112 0.35 0.94 17.19
C LYS A 112 1.28 1.01 18.41
N ASP A 113 0.86 0.47 19.54
CA ASP A 113 1.66 0.45 20.76
C ASP A 113 2.89 -0.46 20.62
N ALA A 114 2.74 -1.61 19.96
CA ALA A 114 3.88 -2.49 19.63
C ALA A 114 4.86 -1.82 18.66
N LEU A 115 4.36 -1.14 17.62
CA LEU A 115 5.20 -0.42 16.66
C LEU A 115 5.92 0.76 17.31
N ARG A 116 5.23 1.56 18.14
CA ARG A 116 5.84 2.64 18.92
C ARG A 116 6.91 2.12 19.88
N SER A 117 6.59 1.07 20.63
CA SER A 117 7.54 0.43 21.56
C SER A 117 8.79 -0.09 20.82
N SER A 118 8.62 -0.65 19.62
CA SER A 118 9.73 -1.13 18.79
C SER A 118 10.63 -0.02 18.23
N MET A 119 10.07 1.19 18.03
CA MET A 119 10.84 2.37 17.63
C MET A 119 11.62 2.97 18.82
N THR A 120 11.01 3.06 20.00
CA THR A 120 11.66 3.60 21.21
C THR A 120 12.81 2.71 21.72
N ILE A 121 12.68 1.38 21.60
CA ILE A 121 13.77 0.46 21.99
C ILE A 121 15.01 0.67 21.09
N ARG A 122 14.81 0.99 19.80
CA ARG A 122 15.92 1.21 18.86
C ARG A 122 16.67 2.51 19.08
N GLU A 123 15.99 3.57 19.52
CA GLU A 123 16.63 4.85 19.88
C GLU A 123 17.53 4.70 21.12
N GLN A 124 17.18 3.80 22.06
CA GLN A 124 18.01 3.53 23.24
C GLN A 124 19.24 2.67 22.91
N ASP A 125 19.13 1.72 21.98
CA ASP A 125 20.27 0.89 21.53
C ASP A 125 21.32 1.69 20.73
N GLU A 126 20.92 2.72 19.99
CA GLU A 126 21.86 3.63 19.31
C GLU A 126 22.58 4.58 20.29
N HIS A 127 21.95 4.96 21.41
CA HIS A 127 22.58 5.81 22.42
C HIS A 127 23.58 5.05 23.32
N THR A 128 23.43 3.74 23.46
CA THR A 128 24.27 2.92 24.37
C THR A 128 25.53 2.36 23.69
N LYS A 129 25.66 2.49 22.36
CA LYS A 129 26.85 2.06 21.59
C LYS A 129 27.84 3.21 21.30
N GLY A 130 27.60 4.38 21.86
CA GLY A 130 28.37 5.60 21.62
C GLY A 130 29.31 6.06 22.74
N ASP A 131 29.44 5.30 23.84
CA ASP A 131 30.38 5.56 24.95
C ASP A 131 31.41 4.43 25.11
#